data_AF-A0A7R9Q834-F1
#
_entry.id   AF-A0A7R9Q834-F1
#
_cell.length_a   1.000
_cell.length_b   1.000
_cell.length_c   1.000
_cell.angle_alpha   90.00
_cell.angle_beta   90.00
_cell.angle_gamma   90.00
#
_symmetry.space_group_name_H-M   'P 1'
#
loop_
_entity.id
_entity.type
_entity.pdbx_description
1 polymer ?
#
loop_
_entity_poly.entity_id
_entity_poly.type
_entity_poly.pdbx_seq_one_letter_code
_entity_poly.pdbx_strand_id
1 'polypeptide(L)'
;VYIGSFWDRPLEYDLNRQLFETEEQDLLNDLTTLPRDGRLRLLNDLIKRTQLAKVHALVIAELRRHMPLVLNKKQKQKELIHGLSAIYSDIRHKYGIPLSDFPAIETMKQKLKDFDFSRFHSHNKSLFRQIDEMMARDVPKLMSSIVSEQMSAPVDAYDIKGGKFDVLNREPFGYLKGEGWDAGADGTAQWIVEKSRHTYDKVFATLSPVNGKISSVRVKAEMIKSKLPNSTLNKIYRLSDVDRDGLLDADEYALAMHLMAIKLDGHDLPLALPPHLVPPSKRTTKL
;
A
#
# COMPACT_ATOMS: atom_id res chain seq x y z
N VAL A 1 -1.42 6.08 14.38
CA VAL A 1 -1.88 7.33 15.04
C VAL A 1 -0.67 8.21 15.04
N TYR A 2 -0.71 9.37 14.38
CA TYR A 2 0.46 10.24 14.29
C TYR A 2 0.53 11.15 15.50
N ILE A 3 1.57 11.02 16.31
CA ILE A 3 1.75 11.77 17.56
C ILE A 3 2.60 13.00 17.26
N GLY A 4 2.04 14.20 17.32
CA GLY A 4 2.80 15.41 17.00
C GLY A 4 2.09 16.71 17.31
N SER A 5 2.82 17.80 17.12
CA SER A 5 2.32 19.18 17.15
C SER A 5 2.34 19.75 15.73
N PHE A 6 1.26 19.57 14.99
CA PHE A 6 1.14 19.97 13.58
C PHE A 6 0.85 21.48 13.42
N TRP A 7 1.67 22.33 14.05
CA TRP A 7 1.53 23.79 14.00
C TRP A 7 2.91 24.45 13.97
N ASP A 8 2.99 25.66 13.43
CA ASP A 8 4.27 26.36 13.20
C ASP A 8 4.77 27.14 14.44
N ARG A 9 4.20 26.86 15.61
CA ARG A 9 4.60 27.49 16.87
C ARG A 9 5.70 26.66 17.55
N PRO A 10 6.58 27.31 18.34
CA PRO A 10 7.56 26.58 19.14
C PRO A 10 6.89 25.56 20.07
N LEU A 11 7.55 24.41 20.26
CA LEU A 11 7.11 23.43 21.25
C LEU A 11 7.22 24.03 22.66
N GLU A 12 6.17 23.85 23.45
CA GLU A 12 6.18 24.20 24.87
C GLU A 12 7.08 23.25 25.67
N TYR A 13 7.08 21.96 25.30
CA TYR A 13 7.97 20.93 25.83
C TYR A 13 8.67 20.19 24.68
N ASP A 14 10.01 20.21 24.65
CA ASP A 14 10.82 19.68 23.55
C ASP A 14 11.41 18.29 23.82
N LEU A 15 11.12 17.69 24.97
CA LEU A 15 11.59 16.35 25.37
C LEU A 15 11.31 15.28 24.30
N ASN A 16 10.18 15.38 23.60
CA ASN A 16 9.73 14.43 22.58
C ASN A 16 9.79 15.02 21.16
N ARG A 17 10.55 16.10 20.93
CA ARG A 17 10.66 16.76 19.61
C ARG A 17 10.93 15.75 18.49
N GLN A 18 11.87 14.83 18.75
CA GLN A 18 12.26 13.78 17.82
C GLN A 18 11.07 12.92 17.36
N LEU A 19 10.24 12.49 18.30
CA LEU A 19 9.05 11.69 18.01
C LEU A 19 8.04 12.48 17.17
N PHE A 20 7.78 13.73 17.54
CA PHE A 20 6.82 14.58 16.83
C PHE A 20 7.23 14.83 15.37
N GLU A 21 8.52 15.08 15.13
CA GLU A 21 9.07 15.30 13.79
C GLU A 21 9.03 14.01 12.96
N THR A 22 9.28 12.85 13.58
CA THR A 22 9.22 11.53 12.91
C THR A 22 7.79 11.20 12.47
N GLU A 23 6.83 11.37 13.38
CA GLU A 23 5.41 11.09 13.11
C GLU A 23 4.80 12.11 12.11
N GLU A 24 5.28 13.36 12.12
CA GLU A 24 4.92 14.34 11.09
C GLU A 24 5.43 13.92 9.71
N GLN A 25 6.65 13.42 9.62
CA GLN A 25 7.21 12.93 8.36
C GLN A 25 6.44 11.70 7.84
N ASP A 26 6.14 10.75 8.71
CA ASP A 26 5.37 9.55 8.35
C ASP A 26 3.97 9.94 7.83
N LEU A 27 3.30 10.89 8.50
CA LEU A 27 2.04 11.43 8.02
C LEU A 27 2.19 12.06 6.63
N LEU A 28 3.19 12.92 6.42
CA LEU A 28 3.38 13.61 5.15
C LEU A 28 3.72 12.63 4.02
N ASN A 29 4.56 11.63 4.29
CA ASN A 29 4.86 10.54 3.36
C ASN A 29 3.61 9.75 2.98
N ASP A 30 2.76 9.41 3.96
CA ASP A 30 1.52 8.69 3.67
C ASP A 30 0.55 9.55 2.84
N LEU A 31 0.48 10.86 3.11
CA LEU A 31 -0.33 11.79 2.32
C LEU A 31 0.17 11.92 0.87
N THR A 32 1.48 11.89 0.62
CA THR A 32 2.02 11.98 -0.76
C THR A 32 1.70 10.76 -1.62
N THR A 33 1.38 9.62 -1.02
CA THR A 33 0.94 8.43 -1.77
C THR A 33 -0.51 8.49 -2.24
N LEU A 34 -1.34 9.35 -1.66
CA LEU A 34 -2.79 9.40 -1.93
C LEU A 34 -3.14 9.68 -3.40
N PRO A 35 -2.52 10.65 -4.10
CA PRO A 35 -2.83 10.91 -5.51
C PRO A 35 -2.53 9.71 -6.40
N ARG A 36 -1.45 8.98 -6.10
CA ARG A 36 -1.07 7.75 -6.81
C ARG A 36 -2.13 6.68 -6.63
N ASP A 37 -2.59 6.44 -5.40
CA ASP A 37 -3.49 5.33 -5.07
C ASP A 37 -4.99 5.64 -5.20
N GLY A 38 -5.34 6.91 -5.45
CA GLY A 38 -6.73 7.37 -5.52
C GLY A 38 -7.61 6.60 -6.51
N ARG A 39 -7.06 6.23 -7.68
CA ARG A 39 -7.80 5.47 -8.70
C ARG A 39 -8.07 4.02 -8.28
N LEU A 40 -7.09 3.35 -7.66
CA LEU A 40 -7.30 2.01 -7.10
C LEU A 40 -8.31 2.05 -5.96
N ARG A 41 -8.23 3.06 -5.10
CA ARG A 41 -9.21 3.26 -4.02
C ARG A 41 -10.63 3.45 -4.55
N LEU A 42 -10.80 4.31 -5.55
CA LEU A 42 -12.10 4.53 -6.22
C LEU A 42 -12.65 3.23 -6.82
N LEU A 43 -11.80 2.44 -7.47
CA LEU A 43 -12.19 1.14 -8.03
C LEU A 43 -12.59 0.15 -6.92
N ASN A 44 -11.86 0.10 -5.82
CA ASN A 44 -12.22 -0.72 -4.66
C ASN A 44 -13.57 -0.31 -4.04
N ASP A 45 -13.84 0.98 -3.96
CA ASP A 45 -15.12 1.49 -3.45
C ASP A 45 -16.28 1.20 -4.42
N LEU A 46 -16.02 1.24 -5.73
CA LEU A 46 -16.99 0.79 -6.75
C LEU A 46 -17.32 -0.70 -6.61
N ILE A 47 -16.30 -1.55 -6.39
CA ILE A 47 -16.49 -2.99 -6.16
C ILE A 47 -17.39 -3.22 -4.94
N LYS A 48 -17.07 -2.58 -3.81
CA LYS A 48 -17.86 -2.70 -2.57
C LYS A 48 -19.31 -2.25 -2.79
N ARG A 49 -19.50 -1.10 -3.45
CA ARG A 49 -20.84 -0.57 -3.74
C ARG A 49 -21.64 -1.47 -4.67
N THR A 50 -20.98 -2.07 -5.67
CA THR A 50 -21.60 -3.02 -6.60
C THR A 50 -22.09 -4.27 -5.86
N GLN A 51 -21.26 -4.85 -5.00
CA GLN A 51 -21.65 -6.00 -4.18
C GLN A 51 -22.83 -5.65 -3.27
N LEU A 52 -22.76 -4.52 -2.56
CA LEU A 52 -23.86 -4.07 -1.70
C LEU A 52 -25.16 -3.88 -2.48
N ALA A 53 -25.10 -3.27 -3.68
CA ALA A 53 -26.27 -3.09 -4.54
C ALA A 53 -26.85 -4.43 -5.02
N LYS A 54 -25.98 -5.38 -5.41
CA LYS A 54 -26.37 -6.74 -5.81
C LYS A 54 -27.07 -7.47 -4.66
N VAL A 55 -26.48 -7.46 -3.47
CA VAL A 55 -27.05 -8.07 -2.25
C VAL A 55 -28.39 -7.45 -1.92
N HIS A 56 -28.47 -6.12 -1.91
CA HIS A 56 -29.72 -5.41 -1.66
C HIS A 56 -30.81 -5.80 -2.68
N ALA A 57 -30.48 -5.86 -3.97
CA ALA A 57 -31.41 -6.29 -5.01
C ALA A 57 -31.90 -7.74 -4.81
N LEU A 58 -31.03 -8.65 -4.35
CA LEU A 58 -31.42 -10.02 -4.00
C LEU A 58 -32.39 -10.05 -2.81
N VAL A 59 -32.11 -9.28 -1.77
CA VAL A 59 -32.98 -9.17 -0.59
C VAL A 59 -34.36 -8.69 -1.01
N ILE A 60 -34.44 -7.60 -1.78
CA ILE A 60 -35.72 -7.05 -2.26
C ILE A 60 -36.47 -8.06 -3.14
N ALA A 61 -35.79 -8.73 -4.05
CA ALA A 61 -36.40 -9.75 -4.90
C ALA A 61 -36.92 -10.96 -4.11
N GLU A 62 -36.19 -11.39 -3.08
CA GLU A 62 -36.59 -12.50 -2.22
C GLU A 62 -37.80 -12.11 -1.35
N LEU A 63 -37.80 -10.92 -0.77
CA LEU A 63 -38.98 -10.38 -0.06
C LEU A 63 -40.20 -10.33 -0.99
N ARG A 64 -40.04 -9.86 -2.22
CA ARG A 64 -41.11 -9.82 -3.23
C ARG A 64 -41.63 -11.22 -3.58
N ARG A 65 -40.74 -12.22 -3.63
CA ARG A 65 -41.07 -13.61 -3.96
C ARG A 65 -41.98 -14.26 -2.91
N HIS A 66 -41.80 -13.91 -1.64
CA HIS A 66 -42.58 -14.44 -0.51
C HIS A 66 -43.90 -13.69 -0.25
N MET A 67 -44.18 -12.60 -0.98
CA MET A 67 -45.41 -11.84 -0.80
C MET A 67 -46.62 -12.52 -1.47
N PRO A 68 -47.77 -12.64 -0.77
CA PRO A 68 -48.99 -13.18 -1.34
C PRO A 68 -49.64 -12.20 -2.32
N LEU A 69 -50.36 -12.74 -3.31
CA LEU A 69 -51.00 -11.93 -4.35
C LEU A 69 -52.19 -11.09 -3.84
N VAL A 70 -52.97 -11.62 -2.88
CA VAL A 70 -54.27 -11.03 -2.53
C VAL A 70 -54.44 -10.78 -1.02
N LEU A 71 -54.45 -11.82 -0.18
CA LEU A 71 -54.80 -11.70 1.26
C LEU A 71 -53.57 -11.67 2.18
N ASN A 72 -53.73 -11.09 3.38
CA ASN A 72 -52.75 -11.09 4.49
C ASN A 72 -51.38 -10.44 4.21
N LYS A 73 -51.29 -9.52 3.25
CA LYS A 73 -50.04 -8.82 2.86
C LYS A 73 -49.33 -8.13 4.03
N LYS A 74 -50.06 -7.36 4.84
CA LYS A 74 -49.48 -6.64 6.00
C LYS A 74 -48.91 -7.59 7.06
N GLN A 75 -49.61 -8.69 7.32
CA GLN A 75 -49.15 -9.70 8.28
C GLN A 75 -47.90 -10.41 7.75
N LYS A 76 -47.91 -10.83 6.48
CA LYS A 76 -46.75 -11.45 5.85
C LYS A 76 -45.53 -10.52 5.83
N GLN A 77 -45.71 -9.22 5.57
CA GLN A 77 -44.63 -8.26 5.61
C GLN A 77 -43.99 -8.18 7.01
N LYS A 78 -44.78 -8.13 8.08
CA LYS A 78 -44.25 -8.16 9.46
C LYS A 78 -43.45 -9.43 9.75
N GLU A 79 -43.96 -10.59 9.31
CA GLU A 79 -43.26 -11.87 9.44
C GLU A 79 -41.93 -11.87 8.69
N LEU A 80 -41.90 -11.37 7.45
CA LEU A 80 -40.68 -11.29 6.64
C LEU A 80 -39.64 -10.33 7.24
N ILE A 81 -40.08 -9.20 7.80
CA ILE A 81 -39.18 -8.27 8.50
C ILE A 81 -38.60 -8.91 9.76
N HIS A 82 -39.43 -9.60 10.55
CA HIS A 82 -38.96 -10.31 11.75
C HIS A 82 -37.96 -11.43 11.38
N GLY A 83 -38.28 -12.21 10.34
CA GLY A 83 -37.46 -13.30 9.81
C GLY A 83 -36.32 -12.89 8.87
N LEU A 84 -35.97 -11.59 8.78
CA LEU A 84 -34.98 -11.10 7.81
C LEU A 84 -33.62 -11.79 7.90
N SER A 85 -33.21 -12.20 9.11
CA SER A 85 -31.95 -12.94 9.32
C SER A 85 -31.93 -14.29 8.60
N ALA A 86 -33.07 -15.00 8.55
CA ALA A 86 -33.17 -16.26 7.82
C ALA A 86 -33.08 -16.02 6.31
N ILE A 87 -33.72 -14.97 5.81
CA ILE A 87 -33.64 -14.55 4.40
C ILE A 87 -32.18 -14.24 4.00
N TYR A 88 -31.43 -13.54 4.87
CA TYR A 88 -30.01 -13.28 4.64
C TYR A 88 -29.20 -14.56 4.59
N SER A 89 -29.46 -15.49 5.51
CA SER A 89 -28.81 -16.80 5.52
C SER A 89 -29.08 -17.58 4.22
N ASP A 90 -30.33 -17.61 3.77
CA ASP A 90 -30.72 -18.29 2.53
C ASP A 90 -30.03 -17.69 1.30
N ILE A 91 -29.99 -16.36 1.20
CA ILE A 91 -29.30 -15.65 0.11
C ILE A 91 -27.80 -15.95 0.16
N ARG A 92 -27.19 -15.89 1.35
CA ARG A 92 -25.76 -16.20 1.53
C ARG A 92 -25.44 -17.60 1.03
N HIS A 93 -26.20 -18.62 1.44
CA HIS A 93 -25.94 -20.00 1.04
C HIS A 93 -26.21 -20.22 -0.45
N LYS A 94 -27.28 -19.63 -0.99
CA LYS A 94 -27.68 -19.81 -2.39
C LYS A 94 -26.73 -19.14 -3.39
N TYR A 95 -26.19 -17.97 -3.03
CA TYR A 95 -25.37 -17.16 -3.93
C TYR A 95 -23.89 -17.09 -3.53
N GLY A 96 -23.49 -17.75 -2.44
CA GLY A 96 -22.10 -17.77 -1.96
C GLY A 96 -21.59 -16.41 -1.47
N ILE A 97 -22.47 -15.57 -0.90
CA ILE A 97 -22.14 -14.18 -0.52
C ILE A 97 -21.74 -14.12 0.96
N PRO A 98 -20.59 -13.51 1.32
CA PRO A 98 -20.21 -13.26 2.71
C PRO A 98 -21.24 -12.43 3.47
N LEU A 99 -21.39 -12.67 4.79
CA LEU A 99 -22.30 -11.90 5.63
C LEU A 99 -21.88 -10.42 5.75
N SER A 100 -20.59 -10.12 5.60
CA SER A 100 -20.05 -8.75 5.63
C SER A 100 -20.61 -7.83 4.55
N ASP A 101 -21.12 -8.41 3.46
CA ASP A 101 -21.63 -7.65 2.31
C ASP A 101 -23.12 -7.31 2.47
N PHE A 102 -23.76 -7.84 3.53
CA PHE A 102 -25.16 -7.57 3.82
C PHE A 102 -25.31 -6.26 4.62
N PRO A 103 -26.37 -5.48 4.35
CA PRO A 103 -26.73 -4.35 5.19
C PRO A 103 -26.95 -4.78 6.65
N ALA A 104 -26.74 -3.86 7.60
CA ALA A 104 -27.06 -4.13 9.00
C ALA A 104 -28.55 -4.50 9.17
N ILE A 105 -28.83 -5.66 9.77
CA ILE A 105 -30.17 -6.23 9.87
C ILE A 105 -31.16 -5.25 10.52
N GLU A 106 -30.78 -4.64 11.65
CA GLU A 106 -31.69 -3.75 12.37
C GLU A 106 -32.01 -2.47 11.59
N THR A 107 -31.00 -1.88 10.93
CA THR A 107 -31.21 -0.74 10.02
C THR A 107 -32.11 -1.12 8.84
N MET A 108 -31.93 -2.30 8.27
CA MET A 108 -32.75 -2.78 7.16
C MET A 108 -34.20 -3.04 7.62
N LYS A 109 -34.40 -3.70 8.77
CA LYS A 109 -35.72 -3.92 9.38
C LYS A 109 -36.46 -2.62 9.62
N GLN A 110 -35.77 -1.59 10.12
CA GLN A 110 -36.38 -0.28 10.36
C GLN A 110 -36.85 0.34 9.06
N LYS A 111 -35.99 0.42 8.05
CA LYS A 111 -36.31 1.03 6.75
C LYS A 111 -37.41 0.27 6.01
N LEU A 112 -37.40 -1.06 6.05
CA LEU A 112 -38.39 -1.90 5.36
C LEU A 112 -39.84 -1.72 5.85
N LYS A 113 -40.05 -1.17 7.06
CA LYS A 113 -41.41 -0.88 7.57
C LYS A 113 -42.14 0.15 6.72
N ASP A 114 -41.40 1.04 6.05
CA ASP A 114 -41.95 2.18 5.31
C ASP A 114 -42.30 1.85 3.85
N PHE A 115 -42.09 0.60 3.41
CA PHE A 115 -42.31 0.18 2.02
C PHE A 115 -43.39 -0.89 1.90
N ASP A 116 -44.14 -0.89 0.79
CA ASP A 116 -45.04 -2.00 0.40
C ASP A 116 -44.28 -3.03 -0.44
N PHE A 117 -44.07 -4.21 0.12
CA PHE A 117 -43.29 -5.27 -0.52
C PHE A 117 -43.96 -5.81 -1.79
N SER A 118 -45.27 -5.60 -1.97
CA SER A 118 -45.99 -6.00 -3.19
C SER A 118 -45.54 -5.22 -4.42
N ARG A 119 -45.02 -4.00 -4.21
CA ARG A 119 -44.54 -3.08 -5.26
C ARG A 119 -43.07 -3.30 -5.60
N PHE A 120 -42.38 -4.17 -4.86
CA PHE A 120 -41.00 -4.49 -5.17
C PHE A 120 -40.87 -5.22 -6.51
N HIS A 121 -39.74 -4.99 -7.16
CA HIS A 121 -39.38 -5.64 -8.41
C HIS A 121 -38.94 -7.08 -8.15
N SER A 122 -39.26 -7.98 -9.08
CA SER A 122 -38.75 -9.34 -9.08
C SER A 122 -37.30 -9.39 -9.55
N HIS A 123 -36.67 -10.56 -9.38
CA HIS A 123 -35.29 -10.79 -9.79
C HIS A 123 -35.09 -10.59 -11.31
N ASN A 124 -34.24 -9.64 -11.69
CA ASN A 124 -33.90 -9.35 -13.08
C ASN A 124 -32.59 -10.03 -13.51
N LYS A 125 -32.70 -11.21 -14.14
CA LYS A 125 -31.54 -12.00 -14.56
C LYS A 125 -30.55 -11.25 -15.47
N SER A 126 -31.05 -10.35 -16.33
CA SER A 126 -30.20 -9.61 -17.28
C SER A 126 -29.29 -8.61 -16.55
N LEU A 127 -29.84 -7.85 -15.60
CA LEU A 127 -29.07 -6.89 -14.82
C LEU A 127 -28.04 -7.58 -13.92
N PHE A 128 -28.41 -8.70 -13.29
CA PHE A 128 -27.47 -9.50 -12.48
C PHE A 128 -26.32 -10.04 -13.32
N ARG A 129 -26.61 -10.55 -14.53
CA ARG A 129 -25.57 -11.00 -15.47
C ARG A 129 -24.60 -9.88 -15.84
N GLN A 130 -25.08 -8.67 -16.13
CA GLN A 130 -24.23 -7.53 -16.45
C GLN A 130 -23.30 -7.15 -15.27
N ILE A 131 -23.82 -7.18 -14.04
CA ILE A 131 -23.00 -6.95 -12.84
C ILE A 131 -21.93 -8.03 -12.70
N ASP A 132 -22.29 -9.29 -12.88
CA ASP A 132 -21.37 -10.42 -12.75
C ASP A 132 -20.28 -10.40 -13.83
N GLU A 133 -20.63 -10.07 -15.08
CA GLU A 133 -19.68 -9.89 -16.18
C GLU A 133 -18.70 -8.74 -15.92
N MET A 134 -19.21 -7.58 -15.47
CA MET A 134 -18.37 -6.43 -15.11
C MET A 134 -17.37 -6.79 -13.99
N MET A 135 -17.84 -7.49 -12.95
CA MET A 135 -17.01 -7.90 -11.82
C MET A 135 -15.97 -8.95 -12.20
N ALA A 136 -16.32 -9.90 -13.09
CA ALA A 136 -15.44 -10.99 -13.49
C ALA A 136 -14.42 -10.60 -14.56
N ARG A 137 -14.74 -9.62 -15.42
CA ARG A 137 -13.91 -9.29 -16.58
C ARG A 137 -13.35 -7.88 -16.55
N ASP A 138 -14.22 -6.89 -16.37
CA ASP A 138 -13.84 -5.49 -16.59
C ASP A 138 -13.08 -4.92 -15.38
N VAL A 139 -13.49 -5.26 -14.15
CA VAL A 139 -12.80 -4.86 -12.91
C VAL A 139 -11.35 -5.37 -12.86
N PRO A 140 -11.05 -6.67 -13.06
CA PRO A 140 -9.66 -7.14 -13.08
C PRO A 140 -8.80 -6.47 -14.14
N LYS A 141 -9.37 -6.21 -15.32
CA LYS A 141 -8.69 -5.50 -16.42
C LYS A 141 -8.36 -4.05 -16.04
N LEU A 142 -9.27 -3.36 -15.35
CA LEU A 142 -9.01 -2.00 -14.84
C LEU A 142 -7.94 -2.02 -13.74
N MET A 143 -8.00 -2.97 -12.81
CA MET A 143 -6.99 -3.13 -11.76
C MET A 143 -5.58 -3.29 -12.36
N SER A 144 -5.41 -4.19 -13.34
CA SER A 144 -4.10 -4.40 -13.98
C SER A 144 -3.64 -3.18 -14.78
N SER A 145 -4.56 -2.49 -15.46
CA SER A 145 -4.24 -1.28 -16.22
C SER A 145 -3.78 -0.14 -15.31
N ILE A 146 -4.45 0.07 -14.18
CA ILE A 146 -4.07 1.11 -13.20
C ILE A 146 -2.69 0.81 -12.59
N VAL A 147 -2.43 -0.44 -12.20
CA VAL A 147 -1.11 -0.82 -11.66
C VAL A 147 -0.01 -0.64 -12.71
N SER A 148 -0.26 -1.04 -13.96
CA SER A 148 0.70 -0.85 -15.05
C SER A 148 1.02 0.64 -15.29
N GLU A 149 0.01 1.50 -15.25
CA GLU A 149 0.17 2.95 -15.39
C GLU A 149 0.98 3.55 -14.22
N GLN A 150 0.70 3.12 -12.99
CA GLN A 150 1.46 3.54 -11.80
C GLN A 150 2.91 3.06 -11.81
N MET A 151 3.24 2.00 -12.55
CA MET A 151 4.60 1.47 -12.70
C MET A 151 5.38 2.18 -13.82
N SER A 152 4.71 2.70 -14.84
CA SER A 152 5.32 3.42 -15.97
C SER A 152 5.37 4.94 -15.77
N ALA A 153 4.63 5.47 -14.78
CA ALA A 153 4.63 6.89 -14.48
C ALA A 153 6.03 7.40 -14.04
N PRO A 154 6.41 8.62 -14.45
CA PRO A 154 7.58 9.32 -13.90
C PRO A 154 7.54 9.38 -12.36
N VAL A 155 8.71 9.39 -11.72
CA VAL A 155 8.85 9.38 -10.26
C VAL A 155 8.09 10.54 -9.61
N ASP A 156 7.98 11.69 -10.30
CA ASP A 156 7.36 12.93 -9.83
C ASP A 156 5.92 13.13 -10.31
N ALA A 157 5.35 12.17 -11.05
CA ALA A 157 4.04 12.31 -11.69
C ALA A 157 2.87 12.51 -10.71
N TYR A 158 3.05 12.07 -9.47
CA TYR A 158 2.06 12.16 -8.40
C TYR A 158 2.53 12.98 -7.20
N ASP A 159 3.67 13.68 -7.33
CA ASP A 159 4.23 14.49 -6.25
C ASP A 159 3.26 15.61 -5.87
N ILE A 160 2.95 15.68 -4.58
CA ILE A 160 2.22 16.82 -4.00
C ILE A 160 3.21 17.99 -3.95
N LYS A 161 2.91 19.05 -4.70
CA LYS A 161 3.71 20.28 -4.75
C LYS A 161 3.10 21.35 -3.86
N GLY A 162 3.95 22.09 -3.15
CA GLY A 162 3.57 23.25 -2.34
C GLY A 162 3.48 22.97 -0.83
N GLY A 163 3.68 24.01 -0.03
CA GLY A 163 3.53 23.97 1.43
C GLY A 163 4.61 23.13 2.14
N LYS A 164 4.24 22.48 3.25
CA LYS A 164 5.16 21.63 4.03
C LYS A 164 5.72 20.43 3.25
N PHE A 165 5.11 20.04 2.12
CA PHE A 165 5.57 18.93 1.28
C PHE A 165 6.84 19.27 0.47
N ASP A 166 7.05 20.54 0.11
CA ASP A 166 8.26 20.98 -0.60
C ASP A 166 9.50 21.03 0.34
N VAL A 167 9.26 21.20 1.65
CA VAL A 167 10.28 21.38 2.69
C VAL A 167 11.04 20.08 2.96
N LEU A 168 10.38 18.93 2.80
CA LEU A 168 10.94 17.60 3.09
C LEU A 168 12.14 17.23 2.21
N ASN A 169 12.28 17.87 1.04
CA ASN A 169 13.33 17.57 0.07
C ASN A 169 14.43 18.64 -0.02
N ARG A 170 14.33 19.80 0.66
CA ARG A 170 15.13 20.98 0.25
C ARG A 170 15.81 21.81 1.34
N GLU A 171 15.58 21.60 2.63
CA GLU A 171 16.19 22.48 3.64
C GLU A 171 17.57 22.05 4.14
N PRO A 172 18.49 23.01 4.42
CA PRO A 172 19.83 22.75 4.96
C PRO A 172 19.84 22.06 6.33
N PHE A 173 18.75 22.16 7.10
CA PHE A 173 18.66 21.74 8.51
C PHE A 173 17.49 20.76 8.77
N GLY A 174 17.08 20.00 7.76
CA GLY A 174 16.02 19.00 7.90
C GLY A 174 16.35 17.91 8.94
N TYR A 175 15.32 17.38 9.60
CA TYR A 175 15.43 16.29 10.56
C TYR A 175 15.96 15.01 9.89
N LEU A 176 16.89 14.28 10.56
CA LEU A 176 17.71 13.16 10.04
C LEU A 176 18.68 13.50 8.88
N LYS A 177 18.86 14.78 8.54
CA LYS A 177 19.83 15.16 7.52
C LYS A 177 21.25 14.82 7.97
N GLY A 178 21.93 13.98 7.21
CA GLY A 178 23.25 13.46 7.57
C GLY A 178 23.26 12.21 8.46
N GLU A 179 22.10 11.64 8.78
CA GLU A 179 21.96 10.38 9.54
C GLU A 179 21.34 9.27 8.66
N GLY A 180 21.52 8.00 9.08
CA GLY A 180 21.02 6.84 8.34
C GLY A 180 21.45 6.82 6.87
N TRP A 181 20.48 6.77 5.95
CA TRP A 181 20.74 6.75 4.51
C TRP A 181 21.03 8.14 3.91
N ASP A 182 20.74 9.23 4.62
CA ASP A 182 21.07 10.59 4.21
C ASP A 182 22.47 11.03 4.66
N ALA A 183 23.18 10.15 5.39
CA ALA A 183 24.57 10.35 5.75
C ALA A 183 25.46 10.54 4.50
N GLY A 184 26.18 11.66 4.45
CA GLY A 184 27.02 12.03 3.30
C GLY A 184 26.28 12.71 2.13
N ALA A 185 25.03 13.15 2.33
CA ALA A 185 24.31 14.00 1.38
C ALA A 185 24.68 15.51 1.48
N ASP A 186 25.71 15.85 2.23
CA ASP A 186 26.15 17.23 2.54
C ASP A 186 26.82 17.97 1.37
N GLY A 187 26.76 17.42 0.16
CA GLY A 187 27.40 17.97 -1.03
C GLY A 187 28.91 17.70 -1.10
N THR A 188 29.47 16.92 -0.16
CA THR A 188 30.81 16.39 -0.34
C THR A 188 30.80 15.37 -1.48
N ALA A 189 31.75 15.47 -2.41
CA ALA A 189 31.84 14.54 -3.56
C ALA A 189 32.21 13.09 -3.14
N GLN A 190 32.47 12.87 -1.85
CA GLN A 190 32.97 11.62 -1.30
C GLN A 190 31.84 10.65 -1.01
N TRP A 191 31.97 9.42 -1.49
CA TRP A 191 31.00 8.36 -1.22
C TRP A 191 31.14 7.89 0.24
N ILE A 192 30.07 8.00 1.02
CA ILE A 192 30.09 7.72 2.47
C ILE A 192 30.53 6.29 2.81
N VAL A 193 30.18 5.33 1.94
CA VAL A 193 30.53 3.91 2.07
C VAL A 193 32.04 3.68 2.04
N GLU A 194 32.80 4.58 1.40
CA GLU A 194 34.26 4.49 1.29
C GLU A 194 34.94 4.43 2.67
N LYS A 195 34.35 5.07 3.70
CA LYS A 195 34.86 5.04 5.08
C LYS A 195 34.92 3.61 5.66
N SER A 196 33.95 2.78 5.32
CA SER A 196 33.82 1.41 5.82
C SER A 196 34.14 0.33 4.78
N ARG A 197 34.46 0.75 3.55
CA ARG A 197 34.74 -0.13 2.40
C ARG A 197 35.75 -1.23 2.70
N HIS A 198 36.86 -0.88 3.34
CA HIS A 198 37.91 -1.84 3.71
C HIS A 198 37.40 -3.03 4.56
N THR A 199 36.35 -2.84 5.37
CA THR A 199 35.73 -3.92 6.15
C THR A 199 34.85 -4.78 5.26
N TYR A 200 34.07 -4.16 4.38
CA TYR A 200 33.19 -4.87 3.45
C TYR A 200 33.97 -5.66 2.40
N ASP A 201 35.07 -5.12 1.89
CA ASP A 201 35.95 -5.79 0.92
C ASP A 201 36.57 -7.08 1.49
N LYS A 202 36.88 -7.10 2.80
CA LYS A 202 37.35 -8.32 3.47
C LYS A 202 36.29 -9.42 3.43
N VAL A 203 35.03 -9.07 3.75
CA VAL A 203 33.92 -10.04 3.69
C VAL A 203 33.67 -10.46 2.24
N PHE A 204 33.66 -9.51 1.30
CA PHE A 204 33.52 -9.78 -0.13
C PHE A 204 34.54 -10.80 -0.63
N ALA A 205 35.82 -10.65 -0.24
CA ALA A 205 36.88 -11.59 -0.60
C ALA A 205 36.62 -13.00 -0.05
N THR A 206 36.11 -13.12 1.18
CA THR A 206 35.78 -14.44 1.76
C THR A 206 34.65 -15.15 1.03
N LEU A 207 33.75 -14.41 0.36
CA LEU A 207 32.65 -14.97 -0.44
C LEU A 207 33.10 -15.51 -1.81
N SER A 208 34.41 -15.44 -2.10
CA SER A 208 35.05 -16.02 -3.29
C SER A 208 34.39 -15.54 -4.60
N PRO A 209 34.51 -14.24 -4.95
CA PRO A 209 33.91 -13.68 -6.16
C PRO A 209 34.42 -14.38 -7.43
N VAL A 210 33.52 -14.56 -8.41
CA VAL A 210 33.84 -15.08 -9.74
C VAL A 210 33.82 -13.91 -10.70
N ASN A 211 34.93 -13.65 -11.40
CA ASN A 211 35.10 -12.47 -12.27
C ASN A 211 34.82 -11.13 -11.57
N GLY A 212 35.19 -11.02 -10.29
CA GLY A 212 34.97 -9.80 -9.51
C GLY A 212 33.52 -9.56 -9.08
N LYS A 213 32.63 -10.55 -9.27
CA LYS A 213 31.21 -10.47 -8.88
C LYS A 213 30.78 -11.68 -8.05
N ILE A 214 29.77 -11.50 -7.21
CA ILE A 214 29.15 -12.58 -6.42
C ILE A 214 27.68 -12.75 -6.82
N SER A 215 27.22 -14.00 -6.80
CA SER A 215 25.83 -14.32 -7.15
C SER A 215 24.86 -13.94 -6.04
N SER A 216 23.63 -13.59 -6.44
CA SER A 216 22.52 -13.30 -5.52
C SER A 216 22.31 -14.38 -4.44
N VAL A 217 22.53 -15.66 -4.77
CA VAL A 217 22.41 -16.78 -3.82
C VAL A 217 23.43 -16.67 -2.68
N ARG A 218 24.69 -16.35 -3.02
CA ARG A 218 25.78 -16.19 -2.03
C ARG A 218 25.60 -14.94 -1.19
N VAL A 219 25.24 -13.82 -1.83
CA VAL A 219 24.90 -12.56 -1.15
C VAL A 219 23.78 -12.81 -0.13
N LYS A 220 22.70 -13.45 -0.55
CA LYS A 220 21.56 -13.77 0.31
C LYS A 220 21.96 -14.66 1.48
N ALA A 221 22.79 -15.68 1.26
CA ALA A 221 23.25 -16.57 2.32
C ALA A 221 24.04 -15.81 3.41
N GLU A 222 24.82 -14.81 3.02
CA GLU A 222 25.52 -13.93 3.97
C GLU A 222 24.55 -12.98 4.67
N MET A 223 23.69 -12.30 3.91
CA MET A 223 22.74 -11.30 4.44
C MET A 223 21.74 -11.88 5.43
N ILE A 224 21.33 -13.14 5.29
CA ILE A 224 20.40 -13.80 6.24
C ILE A 224 20.98 -13.89 7.66
N LYS A 225 22.31 -13.91 7.81
CA LYS A 225 22.97 -13.94 9.14
C LYS A 225 22.68 -12.70 9.97
N SER A 226 22.31 -11.58 9.34
CA SER A 226 21.93 -10.33 10.01
C SER A 226 20.61 -10.42 10.80
N LYS A 227 19.83 -11.49 10.60
CA LYS A 227 18.50 -11.70 11.19
C LYS A 227 17.43 -10.67 10.79
N LEU A 228 17.68 -9.87 9.75
CA LEU A 228 16.66 -8.98 9.19
C LEU A 228 15.57 -9.78 8.43
N PRO A 229 14.32 -9.26 8.36
CA PRO A 229 13.26 -9.91 7.59
C PRO A 229 13.62 -10.07 6.11
N ASN A 230 13.23 -11.18 5.49
CA ASN A 230 13.49 -11.46 4.07
C ASN A 230 12.99 -10.35 3.12
N SER A 231 11.88 -9.69 3.45
CA SER A 231 11.36 -8.54 2.70
C SER A 231 12.34 -7.36 2.70
N THR A 232 12.99 -7.11 3.83
CA THR A 232 13.99 -6.05 4.01
C THR A 232 15.27 -6.39 3.27
N LEU A 233 15.76 -7.63 3.37
CA LEU A 233 16.93 -8.10 2.64
C LEU A 233 16.75 -7.99 1.13
N ASN A 234 15.56 -8.36 0.62
CA ASN A 234 15.22 -8.18 -0.80
C ASN A 234 15.21 -6.71 -1.22
N LYS A 235 14.72 -5.80 -0.37
CA LYS A 235 14.76 -4.35 -0.63
C LYS A 235 16.20 -3.86 -0.71
N ILE A 236 17.05 -4.23 0.25
CA ILE A 236 18.49 -3.87 0.26
C ILE A 236 19.18 -4.38 -1.00
N TYR A 237 18.99 -5.65 -1.35
CA TYR A 237 19.57 -6.24 -2.55
C TYR A 237 19.18 -5.46 -3.81
N ARG A 238 17.88 -5.16 -3.98
CA ARG A 238 17.38 -4.38 -5.12
C ARG A 238 17.91 -2.95 -5.18
N LEU A 239 18.15 -2.32 -4.04
CA LEU A 239 18.75 -0.98 -3.98
C LEU A 239 20.25 -1.02 -4.31
N SER A 240 20.91 -2.16 -4.09
CA SER A 240 22.36 -2.29 -4.22
C SER A 240 22.80 -2.81 -5.59
N ASP A 241 21.96 -3.60 -6.26
CA ASP A 241 22.13 -4.07 -7.65
C ASP A 241 21.77 -2.93 -8.63
N VAL A 242 22.70 -1.99 -8.81
CA VAL A 242 22.49 -0.72 -9.51
C VAL A 242 22.42 -0.93 -11.02
N ASP A 243 23.27 -1.83 -11.55
CA ASP A 243 23.27 -2.17 -12.98
C ASP A 243 22.26 -3.27 -13.35
N ARG A 244 21.62 -3.89 -12.35
CA ARG A 244 20.53 -4.88 -12.49
C ARG A 244 20.95 -6.13 -13.24
N ASP A 245 22.22 -6.53 -13.11
CA ASP A 245 22.73 -7.74 -13.74
C ASP A 245 22.49 -9.01 -12.90
N GLY A 246 21.96 -8.86 -11.68
CA GLY A 246 21.63 -9.98 -10.79
C GLY A 246 22.84 -10.57 -10.05
N LEU A 247 23.99 -9.90 -10.14
CA LEU A 247 25.23 -10.15 -9.43
C LEU A 247 25.61 -8.87 -8.69
N LEU A 248 26.42 -8.97 -7.63
CA LEU A 248 26.98 -7.78 -6.99
C LEU A 248 28.48 -7.74 -7.21
N ASP A 249 29.00 -6.63 -7.71
CA ASP A 249 30.43 -6.34 -7.64
C ASP A 249 30.84 -5.82 -6.24
N ALA A 250 32.12 -5.48 -6.07
CA ALA A 250 32.64 -5.03 -4.78
C ALA A 250 31.99 -3.72 -4.30
N ASP A 251 31.70 -2.79 -5.22
CA ASP A 251 31.06 -1.51 -4.88
C ASP A 251 29.61 -1.73 -4.44
N GLU A 252 28.88 -2.57 -5.16
CA GLU A 252 27.49 -2.89 -4.86
C GLU A 252 27.34 -3.72 -3.59
N TYR A 253 28.28 -4.63 -3.34
CA TYR A 253 28.30 -5.36 -2.09
C TYR A 253 28.58 -4.44 -0.90
N ALA A 254 29.53 -3.50 -1.04
CA ALA A 254 29.80 -2.49 -0.02
C ALA A 254 28.56 -1.63 0.25
N LEU A 255 27.82 -1.24 -0.79
CA LEU A 255 26.54 -0.54 -0.67
C LEU A 255 25.50 -1.38 0.08
N ALA A 256 25.36 -2.67 -0.26
CA ALA A 256 24.43 -3.57 0.40
C ALA A 256 24.71 -3.72 1.90
N MET A 257 25.99 -3.86 2.26
CA MET A 257 26.42 -3.95 3.66
C MET A 257 26.18 -2.63 4.42
N HIS A 258 26.38 -1.48 3.77
CA HIS A 258 26.10 -0.19 4.36
C HIS A 258 24.60 0.04 4.61
N LEU A 259 23.74 -0.25 3.64
CA LEU A 259 22.28 -0.18 3.81
C LEU A 259 21.78 -1.14 4.90
N MET A 260 22.40 -2.32 4.99
CA MET A 260 22.10 -3.26 6.07
C MET A 260 22.50 -2.71 7.44
N ALA A 261 23.66 -2.05 7.56
CA ALA A 261 24.09 -1.40 8.79
C ALA A 261 23.13 -0.28 9.21
N ILE A 262 22.72 0.59 8.26
CA ILE A 262 21.70 1.63 8.49
C ILE A 262 20.42 1.02 9.08
N LYS A 263 19.98 -0.12 8.54
CA LYS A 263 18.76 -0.78 9.03
C LYS A 263 18.93 -1.45 10.38
N LEU A 264 20.13 -1.97 10.69
CA LEU A 264 20.45 -2.54 12.00
C LEU A 264 20.57 -1.47 13.09
N ASP A 265 20.99 -0.25 12.72
CA ASP A 265 21.04 0.91 13.61
C ASP A 265 19.65 1.54 13.87
N GLY A 266 18.60 0.96 13.28
CA GLY A 266 17.21 1.35 13.54
C GLY A 266 16.64 2.37 12.57
N HIS A 267 17.41 2.82 11.58
CA HIS A 267 16.91 3.73 10.54
C HIS A 267 16.19 3.00 9.41
N ASP A 268 15.27 3.69 8.75
CA ASP A 268 14.59 3.14 7.58
C ASP A 268 15.41 3.23 6.30
N LEU A 269 15.03 2.40 5.33
CA LEU A 269 15.67 2.36 4.02
C LEU A 269 14.95 3.27 3.03
N PRO A 270 15.67 3.99 2.15
CA PRO A 270 15.03 4.87 1.19
C PRO A 270 14.14 4.08 0.20
N LEU A 271 13.16 4.76 -0.39
CA LEU A 271 12.26 4.16 -1.38
C LEU A 271 12.97 3.93 -2.73
N ALA A 272 13.91 4.81 -3.08
CA ALA A 272 14.80 4.72 -4.23
C ALA A 272 16.22 5.07 -3.80
N LEU A 273 17.24 4.49 -4.44
CA LEU A 273 18.63 4.79 -4.09
C LEU A 273 18.95 6.25 -4.41
N PRO A 274 19.32 7.09 -3.42
CA PRO A 274 19.60 8.49 -3.65
C PRO A 274 20.98 8.68 -4.33
N PRO A 275 21.19 9.77 -5.09
CA PRO A 275 22.38 9.95 -5.92
C PRO A 275 23.72 9.90 -5.16
N HIS A 276 23.76 10.35 -3.90
CA HIS A 276 24.98 10.36 -3.10
C HIS A 276 25.41 8.95 -2.66
N LEU A 277 24.47 8.01 -2.52
CA LEU A 277 24.75 6.60 -2.20
C LEU A 277 25.11 5.76 -3.43
N VAL A 278 24.84 6.24 -4.65
CA VAL A 278 25.23 5.55 -5.88
C VAL A 278 26.76 5.41 -5.93
N PRO A 279 27.30 4.20 -6.15
CA PRO A 279 28.73 4.00 -6.26
C PRO A 279 29.35 4.91 -7.32
N PRO A 280 30.52 5.53 -7.07
CA PRO A 280 31.13 6.46 -8.01
C PRO A 280 31.31 5.89 -9.43
N SER A 281 31.63 4.60 -9.53
CA SER A 281 31.80 3.85 -10.79
C SER A 281 30.51 3.76 -11.62
N LYS A 282 29.34 3.88 -11.00
CA LYS A 282 28.01 3.73 -11.61
C LYS A 282 27.22 5.03 -11.69
N ARG A 283 27.81 6.17 -11.29
CA ARG A 283 27.18 7.49 -11.43
C ARG A 283 27.14 7.85 -12.91
N THR A 284 25.94 8.03 -13.46
CA THR A 284 25.79 8.47 -14.86
C THR A 284 26.26 9.92 -14.96
N THR A 285 27.45 10.15 -15.50
CA THR A 285 27.92 11.49 -15.84
C THR A 285 27.04 12.01 -16.98
N LYS A 286 26.05 12.85 -16.68
CA LYS A 286 25.48 13.72 -17.72
C LYS A 286 26.57 14.72 -18.11
N LEU A 287 27.26 14.43 -19.20
CA LEU A 287 27.93 15.45 -20.01
C LEU A 287 26.86 16.22 -20.81
#